data_AF-A0A960PBH6-F1
#
_entry.id   AF-A0A960PBH6-F1
#
_cell.length_a   1.000
_cell.length_b   1.000
_cell.length_c   1.000
_cell.angle_alpha   90.00
_cell.angle_beta   90.00
_cell.angle_gamma   90.00
#
_symmetry.space_group_name_H-M   'P 1'
#
loop_
_entity.id
_entity.type
_entity.pdbx_description
1 polymer ?
#
loop_
_entity_poly.entity_id
_entity_poly.type
_entity_poly.pdbx_seq_one_letter_code
_entity_poly.pdbx_strand_id
1 'polypeptide(L)'
;TAVGALGSFEHQLKIGLDEWRGRLDEALGVDVYGHTGLAVGDYDGDGWEDLYITQPSGLPNRLYRNQGDGTFADVSAAAGVDLLDDSSMALFADVDSDGDEDLLVILPRQPLLLRNQGDGTFLPDLKAGFAEHADRAAMLTGAALADYDQDGDLDLYVCAYDFWQSGATYDAPTPYYDAVNGPPNFLFRNKGDGTFEDVTEAAGLMAGNDRYSFAASWADYDSDGDQDLYVANDFGRNNLYRNNGDGTFSDVSTEAGVGDIAAGMSASWGDYDGDGNLDLYVGNMWSSAGQRVTDQPEFDATTTDPQLKKLFQRHARGNSLFRNKGDGTFEDVSDRFRVNMGRWSWSCDFVDLDNDGRQDIYVQNGYITGAALDDL
;
A
#
# COMPACT_ATOMS: atom_id res chain seq x y z
N THR A 1 -26.57 7.25 9.08
CA THR A 1 -25.85 7.04 7.82
C THR A 1 -24.49 7.61 8.06
N ALA A 2 -23.41 6.90 7.73
CA ALA A 2 -22.05 7.44 7.83
C ALA A 2 -21.88 8.64 6.87
N VAL A 3 -20.77 8.73 6.15
CA VAL A 3 -20.51 9.82 5.20
C VAL A 3 -21.54 9.96 4.06
N GLY A 4 -22.36 8.94 3.80
CA GLY A 4 -23.30 8.89 2.66
C GLY A 4 -24.40 9.95 2.59
N ALA A 5 -24.63 10.74 3.65
CA ALA A 5 -25.58 11.86 3.62
C ALA A 5 -24.93 13.21 3.32
N LEU A 6 -23.60 13.27 3.25
CA LEU A 6 -22.84 14.50 3.04
C LEU A 6 -22.85 14.89 1.55
N GLY A 7 -22.96 16.19 1.30
CA GLY A 7 -22.95 16.73 -0.06
C GLY A 7 -21.67 16.40 -0.81
N SER A 8 -20.51 16.42 -0.14
CA SER A 8 -19.25 16.01 -0.75
C SER A 8 -19.19 14.53 -1.10
N PHE A 9 -19.79 13.65 -0.29
CA PHE A 9 -19.89 12.24 -0.68
C PHE A 9 -20.77 12.09 -1.92
N GLU A 10 -21.99 12.64 -1.91
CA GLU A 10 -22.97 12.49 -2.99
C GLU A 10 -22.54 13.16 -4.30
N HIS A 11 -21.76 14.24 -4.24
CA HIS A 11 -21.35 15.01 -5.41
C HIS A 11 -19.89 14.83 -5.82
N GLN A 12 -19.09 14.09 -5.03
CA GLN A 12 -17.69 13.79 -5.36
C GLN A 12 -17.38 12.31 -5.28
N LEU A 13 -17.40 11.72 -4.09
CA LEU A 13 -16.88 10.36 -3.85
C LEU A 13 -17.74 9.26 -4.47
N LYS A 14 -19.04 9.51 -4.61
CA LYS A 14 -19.97 8.59 -5.27
C LYS A 14 -19.82 8.58 -6.79
N ILE A 15 -19.19 9.59 -7.37
CA ILE A 15 -19.05 9.76 -8.81
C ILE A 15 -17.83 8.97 -9.29
N GLY A 16 -18.03 8.12 -10.30
CA GLY A 16 -16.97 7.28 -10.85
C GLY A 16 -15.86 8.08 -11.53
N LEU A 17 -14.64 7.54 -11.51
CA LEU A 17 -13.45 8.18 -12.04
C LEU A 17 -13.58 8.60 -13.51
N ASP A 18 -14.22 7.77 -14.34
CA ASP A 18 -14.45 8.09 -15.76
C ASP A 18 -15.30 9.35 -15.98
N GLU A 19 -16.25 9.62 -15.08
CA GLU A 19 -17.06 10.84 -15.14
C GLU A 19 -16.23 12.07 -14.80
N TRP A 20 -15.28 11.96 -13.86
CA TRP A 20 -14.33 13.02 -13.56
C TRP A 20 -13.33 13.25 -14.68
N ARG A 21 -12.79 12.19 -15.28
CA ARG A 21 -11.91 12.27 -16.46
C ARG A 21 -12.59 12.95 -17.65
N GLY A 22 -13.90 12.78 -17.80
CA GLY A 22 -14.69 13.47 -18.82
C GLY A 22 -15.02 14.94 -18.53
N ARG A 23 -14.75 15.43 -17.30
CA ARG A 23 -15.13 16.77 -16.82
C ARG A 23 -13.95 17.66 -16.49
N LEU A 24 -12.90 17.10 -15.93
CA LEU A 24 -11.69 17.80 -15.54
C LEU A 24 -10.78 17.98 -16.75
N ASP A 25 -9.95 19.03 -16.71
CA ASP A 25 -8.97 19.29 -17.76
C ASP A 25 -7.96 18.13 -17.83
N GLU A 26 -7.62 17.70 -19.04
CA GLU A 26 -6.65 16.62 -19.26
C GLU A 26 -5.29 16.94 -18.61
N ALA A 27 -4.94 18.22 -18.45
CA ALA A 27 -3.72 18.67 -17.78
C ALA A 27 -3.66 18.32 -16.29
N LEU A 28 -4.80 18.02 -15.65
CA LEU A 28 -4.84 17.52 -14.27
C LEU A 28 -4.43 16.04 -14.18
N GLY A 29 -4.38 15.32 -15.31
CA GLY A 29 -3.76 13.98 -15.35
C GLY A 29 -4.49 12.91 -14.55
N VAL A 30 -5.81 12.99 -14.38
CA VAL A 30 -6.60 11.97 -13.70
C VAL A 30 -6.47 10.61 -14.42
N ASP A 31 -5.76 9.68 -13.77
CA ASP A 31 -5.47 8.36 -14.31
C ASP A 31 -6.73 7.48 -14.41
N VAL A 32 -6.71 6.45 -15.25
CA VAL A 32 -7.78 5.44 -15.38
C VAL A 32 -7.82 4.45 -14.21
N TYR A 33 -6.69 4.21 -13.56
CA TYR A 33 -6.58 3.27 -12.45
C TYR A 33 -6.97 3.95 -11.13
N GLY A 34 -6.67 5.25 -10.98
CA GLY A 34 -7.03 6.09 -9.85
C GLY A 34 -6.38 5.63 -8.54
N HIS A 35 -5.49 6.42 -7.96
CA HIS A 35 -4.89 6.10 -6.66
C HIS A 35 -5.68 6.83 -5.58
N THR A 36 -6.43 6.07 -4.79
CA THR A 36 -7.32 6.63 -3.76
C THR A 36 -7.12 5.85 -2.48
N GLY A 37 -6.51 6.48 -1.48
CA GLY A 37 -6.28 5.91 -0.16
C GLY A 37 -7.29 6.44 0.86
N LEU A 38 -7.35 5.73 1.99
CA LEU A 38 -8.10 6.11 3.17
C LEU A 38 -7.14 6.07 4.37
N ALA A 39 -7.08 7.15 5.13
CA ALA A 39 -6.49 7.18 6.46
C ALA A 39 -7.61 7.28 7.50
N VAL A 40 -7.36 6.66 8.65
CA VAL A 40 -8.24 6.68 9.82
C VAL A 40 -7.39 7.13 11.01
N GLY A 41 -7.90 8.09 11.78
CA GLY A 41 -7.20 8.64 12.96
C GLY A 41 -8.08 9.65 13.71
N ASP A 42 -7.83 9.86 14.99
CA ASP A 42 -8.52 10.83 15.86
C ASP A 42 -7.80 12.18 15.81
N TYR A 43 -7.97 12.89 14.69
CA TYR A 43 -7.13 14.06 14.38
C TYR A 43 -7.39 15.25 15.32
N ASP A 44 -8.54 15.31 15.99
CA ASP A 44 -8.89 16.38 16.92
C ASP A 44 -8.92 15.96 18.40
N GLY A 45 -8.54 14.71 18.70
CA GLY A 45 -8.41 14.17 20.04
C GLY A 45 -9.73 14.08 20.81
N ASP A 46 -10.85 13.94 20.11
CA ASP A 46 -12.18 13.86 20.73
C ASP A 46 -12.60 12.42 21.11
N GLY A 47 -11.74 11.46 20.81
CA GLY A 47 -11.89 10.04 21.11
C GLY A 47 -12.65 9.27 20.04
N TRP A 48 -12.90 9.85 18.87
CA TRP A 48 -13.57 9.22 17.74
C TRP A 48 -12.71 9.24 16.48
N GLU A 49 -12.58 8.08 15.86
CA GLU A 49 -11.86 7.95 14.60
C GLU A 49 -12.52 8.75 13.46
N ASP A 50 -11.72 9.56 12.78
CA ASP A 50 -12.07 10.37 11.62
C ASP A 50 -11.53 9.75 10.33
N LEU A 51 -12.02 10.21 9.18
CA LEU A 51 -11.67 9.63 7.88
C LEU A 51 -11.03 10.68 6.98
N TYR A 52 -9.81 10.44 6.50
CA TYR A 52 -9.19 11.22 5.44
C TYR A 52 -9.11 10.42 4.15
N ILE A 53 -9.69 10.93 3.07
CA ILE A 53 -9.77 10.26 1.78
C ILE A 53 -8.99 11.07 0.76
N THR A 54 -7.94 10.48 0.20
CA THR A 54 -7.16 11.10 -0.87
C THR A 54 -7.91 11.04 -2.19
N GLN A 55 -7.58 11.91 -3.13
CA GLN A 55 -8.28 12.04 -4.40
C GLN A 55 -7.30 12.28 -5.55
N PRO A 56 -7.69 11.94 -6.78
CA PRO A 56 -6.95 12.33 -7.96
C PRO A 56 -6.83 13.86 -8.10
N SER A 57 -5.79 14.30 -8.81
CA SER A 57 -5.55 15.71 -9.11
C SER A 57 -6.79 16.48 -9.56
N GLY A 58 -6.98 17.67 -8.98
CA GLY A 58 -8.08 18.58 -9.27
C GLY A 58 -9.36 18.32 -8.49
N LEU A 59 -9.44 17.21 -7.74
CA LEU A 59 -10.50 16.96 -6.77
C LEU A 59 -9.95 17.18 -5.36
N PRO A 60 -10.66 17.89 -4.48
CA PRO A 60 -10.18 18.11 -3.12
C PRO A 60 -10.24 16.82 -2.29
N ASN A 61 -9.16 16.52 -1.58
CA ASN A 61 -9.15 15.48 -0.55
C ASN A 61 -10.22 15.74 0.53
N ARG A 62 -10.71 14.67 1.17
CA ARG A 62 -11.86 14.74 2.09
C ARG A 62 -11.50 14.32 3.51
N LEU A 63 -11.59 15.26 4.46
CA LEU A 63 -11.56 14.99 5.90
C LEU A 63 -13.00 14.98 6.44
N TYR A 64 -13.43 13.83 6.90
CA TYR A 64 -14.72 13.62 7.55
C TYR A 64 -14.54 13.41 9.04
N ARG A 65 -14.95 14.42 9.80
CA ARG A 65 -14.95 14.36 11.26
C ARG A 65 -16.16 13.56 11.76
N ASN A 66 -15.94 12.55 12.58
CA ASN A 66 -16.92 11.77 13.29
C ASN A 66 -17.51 12.57 14.45
N GLN A 67 -18.84 12.61 14.55
CA GLN A 67 -19.52 13.36 15.60
C GLN A 67 -19.86 12.51 16.84
N GLY A 68 -19.41 11.24 16.87
CA GLY A 68 -19.66 10.30 17.97
C GLY A 68 -21.09 9.75 18.07
N ASP A 69 -21.96 10.14 17.13
CA ASP A 69 -23.36 9.70 17.05
C ASP A 69 -23.68 8.91 15.78
N GLY A 70 -22.63 8.46 15.07
CA GLY A 70 -22.73 7.75 13.79
C GLY A 70 -22.99 8.66 12.59
N THR A 71 -22.86 9.97 12.77
CA THR A 71 -22.85 10.97 11.69
C THR A 71 -21.47 11.61 11.55
N PHE A 72 -21.20 12.18 10.38
CA PHE A 72 -19.92 12.81 10.04
C PHE A 72 -20.15 14.24 9.55
N ALA A 73 -19.12 15.08 9.65
CA ALA A 73 -19.06 16.42 9.07
C ALA A 73 -17.87 16.52 8.11
N ASP A 74 -18.08 17.13 6.93
CA ASP A 74 -16.97 17.49 6.04
C ASP A 74 -16.30 18.75 6.59
N VAL A 75 -15.03 18.61 6.99
CA VAL A 75 -14.23 19.68 7.57
C VAL A 75 -13.00 20.01 6.73
N SER A 76 -12.85 19.44 5.52
CA SER A 76 -11.60 19.52 4.75
C SER A 76 -11.06 20.94 4.59
N ALA A 77 -11.90 21.86 4.13
CA ALA A 77 -11.49 23.24 3.86
C ALA A 77 -11.28 24.05 5.15
N ALA A 78 -11.98 23.69 6.23
CA ALA A 78 -11.80 24.35 7.53
C ALA A 78 -10.50 23.92 8.20
N ALA A 79 -10.15 22.63 8.07
CA ALA A 79 -8.91 22.05 8.54
C ALA A 79 -7.70 22.38 7.64
N GLY A 80 -7.93 22.86 6.42
CA GLY A 80 -6.86 23.23 5.48
C GLY A 80 -6.23 22.06 4.72
N VAL A 81 -6.97 20.95 4.59
CA VAL A 81 -6.48 19.67 4.04
C VAL A 81 -7.22 19.24 2.77
N ASP A 82 -7.97 20.14 2.13
CA ASP A 82 -8.66 19.96 0.85
C ASP A 82 -7.71 20.05 -0.35
N LEU A 83 -6.58 19.34 -0.27
CA LEU A 83 -5.53 19.33 -1.29
C LEU A 83 -6.09 18.93 -2.66
N LEU A 84 -5.63 19.62 -3.71
CA LEU A 84 -5.98 19.35 -5.10
C LEU A 84 -4.89 18.58 -5.86
N ASP A 85 -3.75 18.35 -5.21
CA ASP A 85 -2.65 17.56 -5.75
C ASP A 85 -3.04 16.08 -5.80
N ASP A 86 -2.54 15.36 -6.82
CA ASP A 86 -2.70 13.92 -6.88
C ASP A 86 -2.13 13.28 -5.61
N SER A 87 -2.92 12.45 -4.95
CA SER A 87 -2.61 11.93 -3.63
C SER A 87 -2.93 10.44 -3.60
N SER A 88 -1.91 9.58 -3.48
CA SER A 88 -2.10 8.13 -3.58
C SER A 88 -2.60 7.51 -2.28
N MET A 89 -2.14 8.04 -1.14
CA MET A 89 -2.56 7.62 0.19
C MET A 89 -2.23 8.67 1.25
N ALA A 90 -2.71 8.44 2.47
CA ALA A 90 -2.35 9.24 3.64
C ALA A 90 -2.25 8.38 4.90
N LEU A 91 -1.62 8.91 5.95
CA LEU A 91 -1.48 8.32 7.27
C LEU A 91 -1.65 9.42 8.33
N PHE A 92 -2.34 9.12 9.41
CA PHE A 92 -2.31 9.92 10.64
C PHE A 92 -1.24 9.36 11.58
N ALA A 93 -0.45 10.24 12.19
CA ALA A 93 0.54 9.89 13.20
C ALA A 93 1.06 11.13 13.93
N ASP A 94 1.30 11.01 15.24
CA ASP A 94 2.06 12.00 16.00
C ASP A 94 3.56 11.83 15.70
N VAL A 95 4.13 12.69 14.83
CA VAL A 95 5.52 12.53 14.35
C VAL A 95 6.52 13.47 15.02
N ASP A 96 6.09 14.43 15.85
CA ASP A 96 6.98 15.21 16.72
C ASP A 96 6.71 15.03 18.22
N SER A 97 5.91 14.02 18.59
CA SER A 97 5.62 13.64 19.97
C SER A 97 4.96 14.76 20.78
N ASP A 98 4.12 15.58 20.14
CA ASP A 98 3.43 16.68 20.80
C ASP A 98 2.03 16.31 21.33
N GLY A 99 1.55 15.12 20.95
CA GLY A 99 0.30 14.53 21.38
C GLY A 99 -0.88 14.75 20.44
N ASP A 100 -0.70 15.45 19.32
CA ASP A 100 -1.68 15.49 18.23
C ASP A 100 -1.26 14.65 17.02
N GLU A 101 -2.24 14.10 16.30
CA GLU A 101 -1.93 13.35 15.08
C GLU A 101 -1.72 14.33 13.91
N ASP A 102 -0.51 14.30 13.35
CA ASP A 102 -0.18 14.93 12.09
C ASP A 102 -0.69 14.12 10.91
N LEU A 103 -0.77 14.75 9.74
CA LEU A 103 -1.23 14.13 8.50
C LEU A 103 -0.09 14.03 7.49
N LEU A 104 0.33 12.81 7.17
CA LEU A 104 1.24 12.51 6.07
C LEU A 104 0.44 12.16 4.82
N VAL A 105 0.64 12.89 3.73
CA VAL A 105 0.01 12.61 2.43
C VAL A 105 1.09 12.23 1.42
N ILE A 106 0.95 11.06 0.79
CA ILE A 106 1.88 10.60 -0.25
C ILE A 106 1.43 11.20 -1.58
N LEU A 107 2.22 12.15 -2.06
CA LEU A 107 2.08 12.72 -3.41
C LEU A 107 3.01 11.95 -4.35
N PRO A 108 2.71 11.89 -5.67
CA PRO A 108 3.51 11.13 -6.63
C PRO A 108 5.00 11.47 -6.67
N ARG A 109 5.43 12.64 -6.18
CA ARG A 109 6.83 13.10 -6.22
C ARG A 109 7.54 13.07 -4.87
N GLN A 110 6.80 13.19 -3.77
CA GLN A 110 7.33 13.27 -2.42
C GLN A 110 6.19 13.14 -1.40
N PRO A 111 6.46 12.63 -0.19
CA PRO A 111 5.57 12.84 0.93
C PRO A 111 5.38 14.34 1.25
N LEU A 112 4.19 14.69 1.71
CA LEU A 112 3.85 15.99 2.27
C LEU A 112 3.41 15.78 3.72
N LEU A 113 4.15 16.39 4.66
CA LEU A 113 3.74 16.47 6.06
C LEU A 113 2.88 17.72 6.26
N LEU A 114 1.70 17.53 6.84
CA LEU A 114 0.79 18.56 7.29
C LEU A 114 0.77 18.48 8.83
N ARG A 115 1.32 19.50 9.47
CA ARG A 115 1.38 19.58 10.93
C ARG A 115 0.05 20.00 11.50
N ASN A 116 -0.49 19.21 12.41
CA ASN A 116 -1.62 19.63 13.22
C ASN A 116 -1.16 20.78 14.13
N GLN A 117 -2.09 21.69 14.43
CA GLN A 117 -1.80 22.92 15.18
C GLN A 117 -2.43 22.88 16.57
N GLY A 118 -2.95 21.73 16.99
CA GLY A 118 -3.74 21.55 18.21
C GLY A 118 -5.10 22.26 18.22
N ASP A 119 -5.54 22.84 17.10
CA ASP A 119 -6.83 23.51 16.96
C ASP A 119 -7.73 22.92 15.87
N GLY A 120 -7.37 21.72 15.38
CA GLY A 120 -8.06 21.00 14.32
C GLY A 120 -7.76 21.54 12.92
N THR A 121 -6.74 22.39 12.77
CA THR A 121 -6.22 22.86 11.49
C THR A 121 -4.80 22.34 11.25
N PHE A 122 -4.42 22.27 9.98
CA PHE A 122 -3.13 21.76 9.54
C PHE A 122 -2.35 22.80 8.73
N LEU A 123 -1.03 22.78 8.87
CA LEU A 123 -0.12 23.59 8.04
C LEU A 123 0.97 22.71 7.40
N PRO A 124 1.30 22.91 6.11
CA PRO A 124 2.34 22.13 5.45
C PRO A 124 3.73 22.44 6.01
N ASP A 125 4.45 21.40 6.43
CA ASP A 125 5.85 21.50 6.84
C ASP A 125 6.78 21.16 5.67
N LEU A 126 7.17 22.20 4.95
CA LEU A 126 8.11 22.09 3.83
C LEU A 126 9.56 21.82 4.26
N LYS A 127 9.84 21.74 5.56
CA LYS A 127 11.16 21.44 6.13
C LYS A 127 11.25 20.02 6.70
N ALA A 128 10.21 19.21 6.56
CA ALA A 128 10.16 17.83 7.04
C ALA A 128 11.26 16.91 6.45
N GLY A 129 12.01 17.34 5.42
CA GLY A 129 13.21 16.64 4.96
C GLY A 129 13.03 15.77 3.71
N PHE A 130 11.83 15.72 3.11
CA PHE A 130 11.55 14.87 1.94
C PHE A 130 12.04 15.41 0.59
N ALA A 131 12.39 16.69 0.50
CA ALA A 131 12.60 17.38 -0.77
C ALA A 131 13.91 16.99 -1.51
N GLU A 132 14.82 16.27 -0.87
CA GLU A 132 16.14 15.95 -1.44
C GLU A 132 16.12 14.88 -2.55
N HIS A 133 14.98 14.21 -2.77
CA HIS A 133 14.88 13.02 -3.65
C HIS A 133 14.21 13.26 -5.01
N ALA A 134 14.01 14.53 -5.39
CA ALA A 134 13.38 14.92 -6.65
C ALA A 134 14.14 14.46 -7.91
N ASP A 135 15.40 14.04 -7.76
CA ASP A 135 16.30 13.57 -8.82
C ASP A 135 16.08 12.10 -9.22
N ARG A 136 15.53 11.27 -8.33
CA ARG A 136 15.24 9.85 -8.61
C ARG A 136 14.00 9.63 -9.47
N ALA A 137 13.19 10.67 -9.64
CA ALA A 137 12.08 10.73 -10.57
C ALA A 137 11.24 9.43 -10.57
N ALA A 138 10.73 9.01 -9.41
CA ALA A 138 9.79 7.90 -9.31
C ALA A 138 8.38 8.38 -8.94
N MET A 139 7.37 7.60 -9.29
CA MET A 139 5.99 7.74 -8.80
C MET A 139 5.86 7.00 -7.47
N LEU A 140 5.55 7.75 -6.42
CA LEU A 140 5.29 7.20 -5.08
C LEU A 140 3.84 6.72 -4.98
N THR A 141 3.61 5.61 -4.28
CA THR A 141 2.33 4.89 -4.26
C THR A 141 1.86 4.59 -2.84
N GLY A 142 2.55 3.68 -2.16
CA GLY A 142 2.27 3.21 -0.81
C GLY A 142 3.27 3.74 0.22
N ALA A 143 2.94 3.55 1.49
CA ALA A 143 3.76 3.91 2.63
C ALA A 143 3.28 3.18 3.88
N ALA A 144 4.15 3.04 4.87
CA ALA A 144 3.83 2.49 6.17
C ALA A 144 4.75 3.09 7.24
N LEU A 145 4.22 3.27 8.45
CA LEU A 145 4.96 3.78 9.60
C LEU A 145 5.28 2.66 10.58
N ALA A 146 6.49 2.68 11.15
CA ALA A 146 6.90 1.87 12.29
C ALA A 146 8.13 2.51 12.95
N ASP A 147 8.27 2.34 14.26
CA ASP A 147 9.53 2.59 14.98
C ASP A 147 10.46 1.39 14.72
N TYR A 148 11.30 1.48 13.67
CA TYR A 148 12.09 0.32 13.24
C TYR A 148 13.41 0.19 13.99
N ASP A 149 13.92 1.28 14.58
CA ASP A 149 15.18 1.30 15.32
C ASP A 149 15.00 1.42 16.85
N GLN A 150 13.75 1.37 17.33
CA GLN A 150 13.34 1.38 18.74
C GLN A 150 13.76 2.65 19.47
N ASP A 151 13.84 3.78 18.76
CA ASP A 151 14.15 5.08 19.36
C ASP A 151 12.90 5.80 19.93
N GLY A 152 11.71 5.27 19.63
CA GLY A 152 10.42 5.78 20.10
C GLY A 152 9.72 6.71 19.12
N ASP A 153 10.35 7.05 18.01
CA ASP A 153 9.78 7.88 16.95
C ASP A 153 9.31 7.01 15.76
N LEU A 154 8.16 7.34 15.16
CA LEU A 154 7.68 6.59 14.00
C LEU A 154 8.45 6.99 12.74
N ASP A 155 9.02 6.00 12.06
CA ASP A 155 9.75 6.14 10.79
C ASP A 155 8.88 5.79 9.59
N LEU A 156 9.18 6.37 8.44
CA LEU A 156 8.36 6.27 7.24
C LEU A 156 9.04 5.45 6.14
N TYR A 157 8.45 4.31 5.79
CA TYR A 157 8.78 3.62 4.54
C TYR A 157 7.84 4.08 3.42
N VAL A 158 8.38 4.34 2.23
CA VAL A 158 7.61 4.81 1.07
C VAL A 158 7.93 3.96 -0.16
N CYS A 159 6.88 3.39 -0.76
CA CYS A 159 6.94 2.62 -1.98
C CYS A 159 7.06 3.52 -3.21
N ALA A 160 7.88 3.08 -4.16
CA ALA A 160 8.06 3.65 -5.47
C ALA A 160 7.70 2.59 -6.52
N TYR A 161 7.03 3.02 -7.58
CA TYR A 161 6.47 2.11 -8.57
C TYR A 161 7.13 2.22 -9.93
N ASP A 162 7.09 3.39 -10.55
CA ASP A 162 7.62 3.63 -11.90
C ASP A 162 8.52 4.85 -11.90
N PHE A 163 9.56 4.84 -12.74
CA PHE A 163 10.25 6.09 -13.06
C PHE A 163 9.38 6.99 -13.95
N TRP A 164 9.47 8.30 -13.78
CA TRP A 164 8.93 9.30 -14.71
C TRP A 164 9.73 9.25 -16.02
N GLN A 165 9.32 8.35 -16.91
CA GLN A 165 10.00 8.09 -18.17
C GLN A 165 9.35 8.87 -19.32
N SER A 166 10.18 9.40 -20.22
CA SER A 166 9.72 9.79 -21.54
C SER A 166 9.50 8.54 -22.39
N GLY A 167 8.68 8.63 -23.45
CA GLY A 167 8.52 7.50 -24.39
C GLY A 167 9.83 7.02 -25.05
N ALA A 168 10.90 7.82 -25.04
CA ALA A 168 12.22 7.43 -25.54
C ALA A 168 13.07 6.65 -24.51
N THR A 169 12.69 6.71 -23.24
CA THR A 169 13.36 6.07 -22.09
C THR A 169 12.45 5.07 -21.40
N TYR A 170 11.30 4.73 -22.02
CA TYR A 170 10.36 3.79 -21.43
C TYR A 170 10.95 2.38 -21.44
N ASP A 171 11.15 1.82 -20.25
CA ASP A 171 11.56 0.43 -20.07
C ASP A 171 10.50 -0.30 -19.26
N ALA A 172 9.79 -1.21 -19.93
CA ALA A 172 8.73 -1.97 -19.31
C ALA A 172 9.30 -2.95 -18.27
N PRO A 173 8.53 -3.33 -17.23
CA PRO A 173 8.94 -4.37 -16.30
C PRO A 173 9.33 -5.66 -17.05
N THR A 174 10.61 -6.04 -17.00
CA THR A 174 11.14 -7.12 -17.83
C THR A 174 12.15 -8.00 -17.08
N PRO A 175 11.97 -9.34 -17.03
CA PRO A 175 10.74 -10.04 -17.41
C PRO A 175 9.61 -9.69 -16.44
N TYR A 176 8.37 -9.61 -16.95
CA TYR A 176 7.16 -9.28 -16.18
C TYR A 176 7.08 -9.92 -14.78
N TYR A 177 7.40 -11.21 -14.66
CA TYR A 177 7.27 -12.00 -13.43
C TYR A 177 8.48 -11.92 -12.48
N ASP A 178 9.58 -11.27 -12.87
CA ASP A 178 10.83 -11.19 -12.07
C ASP A 178 11.59 -9.90 -12.43
N ALA A 179 10.85 -8.80 -12.60
CA ALA A 179 11.39 -7.52 -13.04
C ALA A 179 12.31 -6.94 -11.96
N VAL A 180 13.44 -6.37 -12.38
CA VAL A 180 14.47 -5.79 -11.49
C VAL A 180 14.91 -4.38 -11.92
N ASN A 181 14.06 -3.72 -12.70
CA ASN A 181 14.33 -2.41 -13.31
C ASN A 181 13.41 -1.30 -12.78
N GLY A 182 12.76 -1.53 -11.64
CA GLY A 182 11.95 -0.53 -10.94
C GLY A 182 12.79 0.45 -10.13
N PRO A 183 12.20 1.58 -9.71
CA PRO A 183 12.86 2.53 -8.81
C PRO A 183 12.99 1.95 -7.39
N PRO A 184 14.02 2.38 -6.61
CA PRO A 184 14.09 2.03 -5.21
C PRO A 184 13.03 2.77 -4.39
N ASN A 185 12.45 2.05 -3.44
CA ASN A 185 11.68 2.57 -2.32
C ASN A 185 12.57 3.35 -1.34
N PHE A 186 11.97 4.04 -0.38
CA PHE A 186 12.66 4.88 0.58
C PHE A 186 12.35 4.48 2.02
N LEU A 187 13.35 4.49 2.89
CA LEU A 187 13.19 4.50 4.35
C LEU A 187 13.66 5.85 4.88
N PHE A 188 12.74 6.58 5.50
CA PHE A 188 12.97 7.87 6.13
C PHE A 188 12.94 7.71 7.64
N ARG A 189 14.09 7.88 8.29
CA ARG A 189 14.18 7.88 9.75
C ARG A 189 13.75 9.23 10.31
N ASN A 190 12.85 9.23 11.29
CA ASN A 190 12.48 10.42 12.05
C ASN A 190 13.63 10.84 12.97
N LYS A 191 13.76 12.14 13.26
CA LYS A 191 14.82 12.69 14.13
C LYS A 191 14.30 13.11 15.50
N GLY A 192 13.04 12.81 15.81
CA GLY A 192 12.35 13.16 17.05
C GLY A 192 11.90 14.62 17.14
N ASP A 193 12.04 15.38 16.04
CA ASP A 193 11.45 16.71 15.87
C ASP A 193 10.47 16.76 14.69
N GLY A 194 10.05 15.58 14.22
CA GLY A 194 9.28 15.32 13.00
C GLY A 194 9.93 15.87 11.72
N THR A 195 11.25 16.01 11.72
CA THR A 195 12.04 16.03 10.48
C THR A 195 12.61 14.65 10.20
N PHE A 196 12.75 14.33 8.92
CA PHE A 196 13.13 13.01 8.44
C PHE A 196 14.47 13.04 7.69
N GLU A 197 15.14 11.89 7.62
CA GLU A 197 16.35 11.64 6.84
C GLU A 197 16.23 10.33 6.07
N ASP A 198 16.52 10.35 4.76
CA ASP A 198 16.63 9.13 3.97
C ASP A 198 17.83 8.31 4.42
N VAL A 199 17.54 7.16 5.03
CA VAL A 199 18.52 6.18 5.51
C VAL A 199 18.49 4.90 4.66
N THR A 200 17.81 4.87 3.52
CA THR A 200 17.58 3.65 2.71
C THR A 200 18.88 2.88 2.44
N GLU A 201 19.94 3.58 2.00
CA GLU A 201 21.24 2.95 1.73
C GLU A 201 21.95 2.54 3.03
N ALA A 202 21.91 3.40 4.06
CA ALA A 202 22.54 3.13 5.35
C ALA A 202 21.91 1.94 6.07
N ALA A 203 20.60 1.75 5.93
CA ALA A 203 19.82 0.65 6.48
C ALA A 203 19.96 -0.66 5.67
N GLY A 204 20.72 -0.67 4.56
CA GLY A 204 20.92 -1.86 3.74
C GLY A 204 19.75 -2.22 2.82
N LEU A 205 18.73 -1.36 2.73
CA LEU A 205 17.52 -1.56 1.92
C LEU A 205 17.73 -1.27 0.43
N MET A 206 18.96 -1.26 -0.08
CA MET A 206 19.21 -1.25 -1.53
C MET A 206 19.20 -2.65 -2.14
N ALA A 207 19.40 -3.70 -1.33
CA ALA A 207 19.35 -5.08 -1.82
C ALA A 207 17.90 -5.46 -2.15
N GLY A 208 17.64 -5.85 -3.41
CA GLY A 208 16.30 -6.29 -3.85
C GLY A 208 15.26 -5.17 -3.98
N ASN A 209 15.65 -3.92 -3.74
CA ASN A 209 14.80 -2.72 -3.78
C ASN A 209 14.88 -2.03 -5.16
N ASP A 210 14.51 -2.79 -6.18
CA ASP A 210 14.52 -2.41 -7.60
C ASP A 210 13.31 -3.04 -8.32
N ARG A 211 12.18 -3.07 -7.59
CA ARG A 211 10.89 -3.68 -7.97
C ARG A 211 9.84 -2.58 -8.19
N TYR A 212 8.62 -2.98 -8.50
CA TYR A 212 7.49 -2.08 -8.75
C TYR A 212 6.51 -2.16 -7.59
N SER A 213 6.74 -1.35 -6.56
CA SER A 213 6.13 -1.53 -5.24
C SER A 213 4.82 -0.74 -5.11
N PHE A 214 3.79 -1.36 -4.53
CA PHE A 214 2.52 -0.68 -4.21
C PHE A 214 2.25 -0.56 -2.72
N ALA A 215 2.65 -1.55 -1.94
CA ALA A 215 2.32 -1.61 -0.53
C ALA A 215 3.47 -2.17 0.28
N ALA A 216 3.56 -1.71 1.52
CA ALA A 216 4.47 -2.18 2.53
C ALA A 216 3.69 -2.42 3.82
N SER A 217 4.13 -3.40 4.59
CA SER A 217 3.52 -3.74 5.88
C SER A 217 4.57 -4.21 6.85
N TRP A 218 4.58 -3.61 8.05
CA TRP A 218 5.48 -3.96 9.14
C TRP A 218 4.90 -5.10 9.99
N ALA A 219 5.75 -6.00 10.45
CA ALA A 219 5.45 -6.97 11.50
C ALA A 219 6.73 -7.57 12.08
N ASP A 220 6.70 -7.94 13.34
CA ASP A 220 7.71 -8.83 13.96
C ASP A 220 7.36 -10.29 13.59
N TYR A 221 7.80 -10.77 12.42
CA TYR A 221 7.34 -12.07 11.90
C TYR A 221 8.04 -13.26 12.55
N ASP A 222 9.23 -13.05 13.14
CA ASP A 222 10.01 -14.09 13.82
C ASP A 222 10.04 -13.95 15.35
N SER A 223 9.28 -13.01 15.90
CA SER A 223 9.05 -12.79 17.34
C SER A 223 10.33 -12.44 18.10
N ASP A 224 11.24 -11.70 17.47
CA ASP A 224 12.48 -11.24 18.07
C ASP A 224 12.39 -9.84 18.72
N GLY A 225 11.28 -9.14 18.48
CA GLY A 225 10.95 -7.83 19.03
C GLY A 225 11.24 -6.67 18.08
N ASP A 226 11.88 -6.91 16.94
CA ASP A 226 12.19 -5.90 15.94
C ASP A 226 11.13 -5.89 14.83
N GLN A 227 10.81 -4.72 14.26
CA GLN A 227 9.85 -4.63 13.16
C GLN A 227 10.52 -5.02 11.84
N ASP A 228 10.01 -6.08 11.21
CA ASP A 228 10.40 -6.50 9.86
C ASP A 228 9.45 -5.93 8.81
N LEU A 229 9.93 -5.88 7.56
CA LEU A 229 9.24 -5.20 6.48
C LEU A 229 8.92 -6.15 5.34
N TYR A 230 7.63 -6.31 5.03
CA TYR A 230 7.20 -6.94 3.78
C TYR A 230 6.80 -5.90 2.74
N VAL A 231 7.24 -6.09 1.50
CA VAL A 231 6.94 -5.22 0.36
C VAL A 231 6.26 -6.03 -0.74
N ALA A 232 5.04 -5.63 -1.08
CA ALA A 232 4.26 -6.21 -2.17
C ALA A 232 4.54 -5.46 -3.48
N ASN A 233 4.95 -6.21 -4.49
CA ASN A 233 5.37 -5.72 -5.79
C ASN A 233 4.40 -6.20 -6.89
N ASP A 234 3.94 -5.30 -7.76
CA ASP A 234 3.12 -5.70 -8.93
C ASP A 234 3.96 -6.49 -9.95
N PHE A 235 5.21 -6.02 -10.13
CA PHE A 235 6.17 -6.67 -10.99
C PHE A 235 7.47 -6.97 -10.24
N GLY A 236 7.99 -8.16 -10.52
CA GLY A 236 9.08 -8.74 -9.75
C GLY A 236 8.59 -9.46 -8.49
N ARG A 237 9.53 -10.11 -7.80
CA ARG A 237 9.20 -10.83 -6.55
C ARG A 237 8.90 -9.85 -5.44
N ASN A 238 7.97 -10.20 -4.56
CA ASN A 238 7.80 -9.53 -3.26
C ASN A 238 9.07 -9.68 -2.40
N ASN A 239 9.27 -8.75 -1.47
CA ASN A 239 10.40 -8.76 -0.55
C ASN A 239 9.93 -8.94 0.90
N LEU A 240 10.65 -9.76 1.68
CA LEU A 240 10.65 -9.75 3.14
C LEU A 240 12.04 -9.34 3.61
N TYR A 241 12.12 -8.19 4.26
CA TYR A 241 13.32 -7.64 4.86
C TYR A 241 13.29 -7.89 6.36
N ARG A 242 14.19 -8.74 6.86
CA ARG A 242 14.35 -8.94 8.30
C ARG A 242 15.20 -7.82 8.89
N ASN A 243 14.74 -7.19 9.96
CA ASN A 243 15.52 -6.26 10.76
C ASN A 243 16.61 -7.02 11.52
N ASN A 244 17.85 -6.52 11.50
CA ASN A 244 18.97 -7.20 12.16
C ASN A 244 19.18 -6.73 13.62
N GLY A 245 18.31 -5.85 14.14
CA GLY A 245 18.38 -5.29 15.49
C GLY A 245 19.46 -4.22 15.68
N ASP A 246 20.06 -3.76 14.58
CA ASP A 246 21.09 -2.71 14.56
C ASP A 246 20.74 -1.54 13.62
N GLY A 247 19.46 -1.43 13.25
CA GLY A 247 18.95 -0.44 12.30
C GLY A 247 19.24 -0.78 10.84
N THR A 248 19.66 -2.02 10.54
CA THR A 248 19.86 -2.51 9.17
C THR A 248 18.97 -3.69 8.83
N PHE A 249 18.76 -3.94 7.54
CA PHE A 249 17.89 -5.00 7.04
C PHE A 249 18.62 -6.00 6.13
N SER A 250 18.12 -7.23 6.13
CA SER A 250 18.52 -8.30 5.20
C SER A 250 17.31 -8.79 4.40
N ASP A 251 17.41 -8.88 3.07
CA ASP A 251 16.39 -9.59 2.26
C ASP A 251 16.47 -11.09 2.55
N VAL A 252 15.39 -11.65 3.11
CA VAL A 252 15.22 -13.07 3.47
C VAL A 252 14.08 -13.73 2.70
N SER A 253 13.59 -13.10 1.63
CA SER A 253 12.36 -13.50 0.92
C SER A 253 12.40 -14.94 0.40
N THR A 254 13.57 -15.37 -0.08
CA THR A 254 13.77 -16.72 -0.62
C THR A 254 13.87 -17.75 0.49
N GLU A 255 14.61 -17.44 1.54
CA GLU A 255 14.84 -18.27 2.71
C GLU A 255 13.53 -18.51 3.47
N ALA A 256 12.75 -17.45 3.69
CA ALA A 256 11.46 -17.49 4.35
C ALA A 256 10.37 -18.13 3.49
N GLY A 257 10.53 -18.14 2.15
CA GLY A 257 9.57 -18.75 1.21
C GLY A 257 8.39 -17.85 0.85
N VAL A 258 8.53 -16.52 1.03
CA VAL A 258 7.49 -15.50 0.80
C VAL A 258 7.82 -14.53 -0.33
N GLY A 259 8.93 -14.75 -1.05
CA GLY A 259 9.31 -14.03 -2.27
C GLY A 259 8.38 -14.35 -3.45
N ASP A 260 7.11 -13.95 -3.29
CA ASP A 260 6.01 -14.31 -4.15
C ASP A 260 6.14 -13.72 -5.55
N ILE A 261 5.68 -14.47 -6.56
CA ILE A 261 5.70 -14.08 -7.97
C ILE A 261 4.25 -13.89 -8.41
N ALA A 262 3.70 -12.74 -8.06
CA ALA A 262 2.33 -12.34 -8.36
C ALA A 262 2.25 -10.82 -8.48
N ALA A 263 1.10 -10.31 -8.91
CA ALA A 263 0.82 -8.88 -8.96
C ALA A 263 0.40 -8.38 -7.58
N GLY A 264 1.36 -8.14 -6.68
CA GLY A 264 1.15 -7.74 -5.29
C GLY A 264 0.67 -6.30 -5.15
N MET A 265 -0.44 -6.13 -4.43
CA MET A 265 -1.13 -4.84 -4.28
C MET A 265 -1.29 -4.43 -2.82
N SER A 266 -1.30 -5.42 -1.91
CA SER A 266 -1.45 -5.20 -0.47
C SER A 266 -0.90 -6.40 0.30
N ALA A 267 -0.55 -6.18 1.56
CA ALA A 267 -0.12 -7.22 2.48
C ALA A 267 -0.71 -6.94 3.87
N SER A 268 -1.13 -8.00 4.56
CA SER A 268 -1.68 -7.94 5.92
C SER A 268 -1.16 -9.10 6.75
N TRP A 269 -0.83 -8.79 8.00
CA TRP A 269 -0.30 -9.74 8.97
C TRP A 269 -1.36 -10.09 10.01
N GLY A 270 -1.45 -11.36 10.39
CA GLY A 270 -2.43 -11.81 11.38
C GLY A 270 -2.21 -13.27 11.79
N ASP A 271 -2.52 -13.60 13.03
CA ASP A 271 -2.49 -14.98 13.55
C ASP A 271 -3.87 -15.63 13.31
N TYR A 272 -4.12 -16.10 12.08
CA TYR A 272 -5.45 -16.58 11.71
C TYR A 272 -5.78 -17.94 12.32
N ASP A 273 -4.77 -18.72 12.70
CA ASP A 273 -4.93 -20.06 13.26
C ASP A 273 -4.72 -20.15 14.78
N GLY A 274 -4.32 -19.04 15.42
CA GLY A 274 -4.17 -18.89 16.86
C GLY A 274 -2.95 -19.62 17.42
N ASP A 275 -1.91 -19.83 16.61
CA ASP A 275 -0.68 -20.49 17.02
C ASP A 275 0.39 -19.54 17.58
N GLY A 276 0.10 -18.24 17.58
CA GLY A 276 0.92 -17.17 18.15
C GLY A 276 1.99 -16.64 17.20
N ASN A 277 2.08 -17.15 15.97
CA ASN A 277 2.97 -16.62 14.94
C ASN A 277 2.16 -15.84 13.91
N LEU A 278 2.63 -14.65 13.52
CA LEU A 278 1.93 -13.86 12.51
C LEU A 278 2.04 -14.52 11.14
N ASP A 279 0.89 -14.84 10.54
CA ASP A 279 0.76 -15.29 9.16
C ASP A 279 0.64 -14.10 8.21
N LEU A 280 0.95 -14.33 6.94
CA LEU A 280 0.95 -13.29 5.91
C LEU A 280 -0.11 -13.57 4.86
N TYR A 281 -0.98 -12.60 4.64
CA TYR A 281 -1.90 -12.57 3.50
C TYR A 281 -1.48 -11.48 2.51
N VAL A 282 -1.39 -11.84 1.23
CA VAL A 282 -1.02 -10.91 0.15
C VAL A 282 -2.18 -10.82 -0.85
N GLY A 283 -2.69 -9.60 -1.02
CA GLY A 283 -3.64 -9.25 -2.06
C GLY A 283 -2.92 -9.19 -3.40
N ASN A 284 -3.35 -10.04 -4.34
CA ASN A 284 -2.81 -10.13 -5.69
C ASN A 284 -3.89 -10.04 -6.77
N MET A 285 -3.46 -9.91 -8.03
CA MET A 285 -4.37 -9.98 -9.17
C MET A 285 -4.60 -11.41 -9.67
N TRP A 286 -5.86 -11.86 -9.64
CA TRP A 286 -6.29 -13.10 -10.28
C TRP A 286 -6.62 -12.87 -11.77
N SER A 287 -6.24 -13.81 -12.65
CA SER A 287 -6.52 -13.70 -14.08
C SER A 287 -7.00 -15.01 -14.70
N SER A 288 -8.31 -15.09 -15.02
CA SER A 288 -8.89 -16.18 -15.82
C SER A 288 -8.20 -16.34 -17.17
N ALA A 289 -7.89 -15.22 -17.83
CA ALA A 289 -7.23 -15.20 -19.12
C ALA A 289 -5.81 -15.75 -19.03
N GLY A 290 -5.04 -15.37 -18.00
CA GLY A 290 -3.69 -15.88 -17.78
C GLY A 290 -3.67 -17.40 -17.59
N GLN A 291 -4.56 -17.94 -16.76
CA GLN A 291 -4.73 -19.39 -16.59
C GLN A 291 -5.11 -20.07 -17.92
N ARG A 292 -6.12 -19.56 -18.62
CA ARG A 292 -6.58 -20.13 -19.89
C ARG A 292 -5.52 -20.08 -21.00
N VAL A 293 -4.72 -19.03 -21.07
CA VAL A 293 -3.66 -18.88 -22.09
C VAL A 293 -2.50 -19.82 -21.80
N THR A 294 -2.07 -19.92 -20.54
CA THR A 294 -0.96 -20.81 -20.16
C THR A 294 -1.29 -22.29 -20.31
N ASP A 295 -2.58 -22.67 -20.26
CA ASP A 295 -3.03 -24.04 -20.48
C ASP A 295 -3.15 -24.45 -21.97
N GLN A 296 -2.98 -23.52 -22.91
CA GLN A 296 -3.09 -23.81 -24.34
C GLN A 296 -1.84 -24.51 -24.91
N PRO A 297 -1.99 -25.48 -25.83
CA PRO A 297 -0.86 -26.11 -26.53
C PRO A 297 0.06 -25.11 -27.25
N GLU A 298 -0.49 -23.99 -27.71
CA GLU A 298 0.26 -22.92 -28.36
C GLU A 298 1.25 -22.25 -27.39
N PHE A 299 0.93 -22.14 -26.11
CA PHE A 299 1.86 -21.63 -25.10
C PHE A 299 3.00 -22.64 -24.86
N ASP A 300 2.69 -23.93 -24.78
CA ASP A 300 3.70 -24.99 -24.65
C ASP A 300 4.64 -25.03 -25.87
N ALA A 301 4.22 -24.50 -27.02
CA ALA A 301 5.05 -24.40 -28.22
C ALA A 301 5.99 -23.17 -28.23
N THR A 302 5.78 -22.15 -27.38
CA THR A 302 6.63 -20.95 -27.33
C THR A 302 7.85 -21.09 -26.43
N THR A 303 7.84 -22.04 -25.49
CA THR A 303 8.95 -22.29 -24.56
C THR A 303 9.14 -23.77 -24.32
N THR A 304 10.39 -24.22 -24.22
CA THR A 304 10.73 -25.58 -23.79
C THR A 304 11.02 -25.66 -22.29
N ASP A 305 10.99 -24.53 -21.57
CA ASP A 305 11.23 -24.48 -20.13
C ASP A 305 9.92 -24.73 -19.36
N PRO A 306 9.76 -25.90 -18.71
CA PRO A 306 8.57 -26.18 -17.94
C PRO A 306 8.41 -25.30 -16.69
N GLN A 307 9.47 -24.61 -16.23
CA GLN A 307 9.38 -23.67 -15.12
C GLN A 307 8.69 -22.38 -15.54
N LEU A 308 8.93 -21.90 -16.77
CA LEU A 308 8.32 -20.66 -17.26
C LEU A 308 6.79 -20.72 -17.20
N LYS A 309 6.20 -21.84 -17.64
CA LYS A 309 4.76 -22.05 -17.53
C LYS A 309 4.24 -21.92 -16.10
N LYS A 310 4.96 -22.52 -15.14
CA LYS A 310 4.59 -22.45 -13.71
C LYS A 310 4.67 -21.03 -13.17
N LEU A 311 5.65 -20.25 -13.58
CA LEU A 311 5.81 -18.85 -13.18
C LEU A 311 4.62 -18.01 -13.66
N PHE A 312 4.22 -18.16 -14.92
CA PHE A 312 3.04 -17.45 -15.45
C PHE A 312 1.73 -17.91 -14.79
N GLN A 313 1.57 -19.21 -14.57
CA GLN A 313 0.41 -19.75 -13.84
C GLN A 313 0.37 -19.27 -12.39
N ARG A 314 1.53 -19.15 -11.75
CA ARG A 314 1.67 -18.59 -10.40
C ARG A 314 1.27 -17.12 -10.36
N HIS A 315 1.75 -16.34 -11.31
CA HIS A 315 1.42 -14.92 -11.43
C HIS A 315 -0.08 -14.69 -11.62
N ALA A 316 -0.72 -15.50 -12.45
CA ALA A 316 -2.16 -15.43 -12.70
C ALA A 316 -3.03 -16.08 -11.61
N ARG A 317 -2.43 -16.65 -10.55
CA ARG A 317 -3.13 -17.44 -9.53
C ARG A 317 -3.95 -16.56 -8.58
N GLY A 318 -3.61 -15.29 -8.42
CA GLY A 318 -4.23 -14.40 -7.44
C GLY A 318 -3.62 -14.53 -6.06
N ASN A 319 -4.42 -14.24 -5.03
CA ASN A 319 -3.95 -13.96 -3.66
C ASN A 319 -3.19 -15.12 -3.03
N SER A 320 -2.42 -14.78 -2.00
CA SER A 320 -1.55 -15.71 -1.28
C SER A 320 -1.82 -15.67 0.21
N LEU A 321 -1.91 -16.84 0.84
CA LEU A 321 -1.90 -17.01 2.29
C LEU A 321 -0.70 -17.88 2.65
N PHE A 322 0.25 -17.27 3.36
CA PHE A 322 1.47 -17.88 3.84
C PHE A 322 1.33 -18.11 5.34
N ARG A 323 1.26 -19.39 5.74
CA ARG A 323 1.23 -19.76 7.14
C ARG A 323 2.63 -19.74 7.73
N ASN A 324 2.85 -19.01 8.81
CA ASN A 324 4.10 -19.01 9.53
C ASN A 324 4.28 -20.34 10.28
N LYS A 325 5.48 -20.92 10.24
CA LYS A 325 5.76 -22.21 10.91
C LYS A 325 6.46 -22.02 12.27
N GLY A 326 6.73 -20.78 12.67
CA GLY A 326 7.46 -20.46 13.90
C GLY A 326 8.96 -20.78 13.85
N ASP A 327 9.51 -21.01 12.65
CA ASP A 327 10.93 -21.30 12.41
C ASP A 327 11.60 -20.28 11.46
N GLY A 328 10.96 -19.12 11.27
CA GLY A 328 11.39 -18.07 10.33
C GLY A 328 11.02 -18.36 8.88
N THR A 329 10.23 -19.41 8.61
CA THR A 329 9.81 -19.76 7.26
C THR A 329 8.32 -20.06 7.17
N PHE A 330 7.76 -19.95 5.97
CA PHE A 330 6.33 -20.02 5.73
C PHE A 330 5.93 -21.22 4.85
N GLU A 331 4.67 -21.65 4.97
CA GLU A 331 3.99 -22.61 4.09
C GLU A 331 2.95 -21.86 3.25
N ASP A 332 3.00 -21.95 1.92
CA ASP A 332 1.90 -21.47 1.06
C ASP A 332 0.69 -22.41 1.21
N VAL A 333 -0.35 -21.93 1.90
CA VAL A 333 -1.59 -22.67 2.17
C VAL A 333 -2.77 -22.14 1.35
N SER A 334 -2.50 -21.31 0.34
CA SER A 334 -3.52 -20.57 -0.42
C SER A 334 -4.58 -21.52 -1.01
N ASP A 335 -4.14 -22.55 -1.75
CA ASP A 335 -5.06 -23.49 -2.41
C ASP A 335 -5.87 -24.33 -1.41
N ARG A 336 -5.29 -24.61 -0.22
CA ARG A 336 -5.96 -25.36 0.85
C ARG A 336 -7.18 -24.60 1.36
N PHE A 337 -7.05 -23.28 1.51
CA PHE A 337 -8.12 -22.39 1.99
C PHE A 337 -8.90 -21.70 0.88
N ARG A 338 -8.50 -21.87 -0.38
CA ARG A 338 -9.17 -21.32 -1.58
C ARG A 338 -9.26 -19.80 -1.58
N VAL A 339 -8.24 -19.14 -1.06
CA VAL A 339 -8.17 -17.67 -0.98
C VAL A 339 -7.70 -17.02 -2.27
N ASN A 340 -7.22 -17.82 -3.24
CA ASN A 340 -6.56 -17.39 -4.47
C ASN A 340 -7.46 -16.48 -5.34
N MET A 341 -8.77 -16.74 -5.36
CA MET A 341 -9.75 -15.98 -6.14
C MET A 341 -10.18 -14.70 -5.41
N GLY A 342 -9.25 -13.75 -5.25
CA GLY A 342 -9.54 -12.39 -4.79
C GLY A 342 -10.10 -11.46 -5.87
N ARG A 343 -10.15 -11.93 -7.13
CA ARG A 343 -10.29 -11.11 -8.35
C ARG A 343 -9.11 -10.13 -8.48
N TRP A 344 -9.37 -8.86 -8.78
CA TRP A 344 -8.36 -7.81 -8.77
C TRP A 344 -8.32 -7.16 -7.39
N SER A 345 -7.54 -7.75 -6.48
CA SER A 345 -7.43 -7.29 -5.10
C SER A 345 -6.56 -6.04 -5.05
N TRP A 346 -7.07 -4.95 -4.47
CA TRP A 346 -6.30 -3.71 -4.24
C TRP A 346 -5.95 -3.49 -2.78
N SER A 347 -6.71 -4.09 -1.86
CA SER A 347 -6.43 -4.08 -0.42
C SER A 347 -6.91 -5.38 0.21
N CYS A 348 -6.28 -5.75 1.33
CA CYS A 348 -6.65 -6.89 2.14
C CYS A 348 -6.31 -6.65 3.61
N ASP A 349 -7.13 -7.20 4.51
CA ASP A 349 -6.91 -7.10 5.95
C ASP A 349 -7.30 -8.41 6.66
N PHE A 350 -6.55 -8.77 7.69
CA PHE A 350 -7.03 -9.64 8.75
C PHE A 350 -7.85 -8.84 9.76
N VAL A 351 -9.07 -9.28 10.04
CA VAL A 351 -10.00 -8.58 10.95
C VAL A 351 -10.98 -9.57 11.57
N ASP A 352 -11.25 -9.45 12.86
CA ASP A 352 -12.30 -10.23 13.53
C ASP A 352 -13.67 -9.51 13.36
N LEU A 353 -14.40 -9.83 12.28
CA LEU A 353 -15.63 -9.10 11.93
C LEU A 353 -16.81 -9.46 12.81
N ASP A 354 -16.85 -10.68 13.35
CA ASP A 354 -17.94 -11.17 14.18
C ASP A 354 -17.61 -11.21 15.69
N ASN A 355 -16.42 -10.74 16.05
CA ASN A 355 -15.88 -10.65 17.41
C ASN A 355 -15.82 -12.02 18.11
N ASP A 356 -15.51 -13.09 17.37
CA ASP A 356 -15.42 -14.44 17.91
C ASP A 356 -14.01 -14.84 18.36
N GLY A 357 -13.03 -13.94 18.19
CA GLY A 357 -11.63 -14.11 18.52
C GLY A 357 -10.80 -14.79 17.43
N ARG A 358 -11.38 -15.10 16.26
CA ARG A 358 -10.65 -15.54 15.08
C ARG A 358 -10.66 -14.44 14.03
N GLN A 359 -9.54 -14.30 13.33
CA GLN A 359 -9.43 -13.32 12.26
C GLN A 359 -10.08 -13.87 10.97
N ASP A 360 -10.93 -13.06 10.37
CA ASP A 360 -11.41 -13.21 9.01
C ASP A 360 -10.45 -12.51 8.03
N ILE A 361 -10.54 -12.88 6.75
CA ILE A 361 -9.85 -12.18 5.67
C ILE A 361 -10.87 -11.31 4.94
N TYR A 362 -10.63 -10.00 4.94
CA TYR A 362 -11.32 -9.03 4.09
C TYR A 362 -10.47 -8.72 2.86
N VAL A 363 -11.07 -8.68 1.67
CA VAL A 363 -10.39 -8.34 0.42
C VAL A 363 -11.25 -7.35 -0.35
N GLN A 364 -10.69 -6.17 -0.61
CA GLN A 364 -11.30 -5.20 -1.50
C GLN A 364 -10.81 -5.43 -2.92
N ASN A 365 -11.75 -5.66 -3.84
CA ASN A 365 -11.45 -5.83 -5.25
C ASN A 365 -12.00 -4.69 -6.11
N GLY A 366 -11.28 -4.41 -7.20
CA GLY A 366 -11.59 -3.33 -8.13
C GLY A 366 -11.68 -3.86 -9.55
N TYR A 367 -12.90 -3.95 -10.07
CA TYR A 367 -13.20 -3.87 -11.50
C TYR A 367 -14.69 -3.51 -11.65
N ILE A 368 -15.02 -2.54 -12.49
CA ILE A 368 -16.42 -2.23 -12.81
C ILE A 368 -16.95 -3.39 -13.65
N THR A 369 -17.80 -4.23 -13.05
CA THR A 369 -18.65 -5.12 -13.85
C THR A 369 -19.63 -4.24 -14.62
N GLY A 370 -19.81 -4.51 -15.91
CA GLY A 370 -20.91 -3.92 -16.67
C GLY A 370 -22.26 -4.18 -15.99
N ALA A 371 -23.34 -3.57 -16.50
CA ALA A 371 -24.67 -3.74 -15.93
C ALA A 371 -25.19 -5.21 -15.99
N ALA A 372 -24.51 -6.10 -16.71
CA ALA A 372 -24.86 -7.51 -16.84
C ALA A 372 -24.15 -8.37 -15.78
N LEU A 373 -24.93 -9.15 -15.03
CA LEU A 373 -24.43 -10.17 -14.09
C LEU A 373 -23.57 -11.25 -14.77
N ASP A 374 -23.71 -11.39 -16.09
CA ASP A 374 -23.10 -12.44 -16.90
C ASP A 374 -21.70 -12.06 -17.42
N ASP A 375 -21.22 -10.84 -17.14
CA ASP A 375 -19.87 -10.37 -17.48
C ASP A 375 -18.78 -10.94 -16.53
N LEU A 376 -19.08 -12.05 -15.82
CA LEU A 376 -18.24 -12.69 -14.80
C LEU A 376 -17.58 -13.99 -15.28
#